data_AF-A0A2N7RMT9-F1
#
_entry.id   AF-A0A2N7RMT9-F1
#
_cell.length_a   1.000
_cell.length_b   1.000
_cell.length_c   1.000
_cell.angle_alpha   90.00
_cell.angle_beta   90.00
_cell.angle_gamma   90.00
#
_symmetry.space_group_name_H-M   'P 1'
#
loop_
_entity.id
_entity.type
_entity.pdbx_description
1 polymer ?
#
loop_
_entity_poly.entity_id
_entity_poly.type
_entity_poly.pdbx_seq_one_letter_code
_entity_poly.pdbx_strand_id
1 'polypeptide(L)'
;MDLILLEPGNGELVFGKTPDGGSGGSGGSLVDNSWRDGGALQDLGPCIELVSLHQGMKQQMTTDVSNLARTSGRPVITEFTCVKYVDRSSVNLYDLCLRAKPLGTGAEQPTRLYIARHSGDRAASIITISLRDALISEIQLQTHADDMPTEQFKLSFTEILWSHSVQQADGKPAARHTTGWSLARNRPIGAFTA
;
A
#
# COMPACT_ATOMS: atom_id res chain seq x y z
N MET A 1 -7.16 7.27 16.26
CA MET A 1 -7.62 6.32 15.23
C MET A 1 -6.39 5.88 14.43
N ASP A 2 -6.32 4.61 14.04
CA ASP A 2 -5.26 4.15 13.13
C ASP A 2 -5.68 4.51 11.70
N LEU A 3 -4.75 5.02 10.90
CA LEU A 3 -4.98 5.55 9.55
C LEU A 3 -4.24 4.67 8.54
N ILE A 4 -4.95 4.19 7.52
CA ILE A 4 -4.37 3.36 6.46
C ILE A 4 -4.49 4.12 5.14
N LEU A 5 -3.36 4.33 4.48
CA LEU A 5 -3.29 5.11 3.24
C LEU A 5 -2.64 4.30 2.12
N LEU A 6 -3.16 4.44 0.92
CA LEU A 6 -2.56 3.95 -0.31
C LEU A 6 -2.14 5.13 -1.17
N GLU A 7 -0.85 5.23 -1.45
CA GLU A 7 -0.27 6.17 -2.40
C GLU A 7 0.10 5.41 -3.69
N PRO A 8 -0.57 5.68 -4.83
CA PRO A 8 -0.19 5.10 -6.10
C PRO A 8 1.16 5.66 -6.56
N GLY A 9 1.98 4.83 -7.21
CA GLY A 9 3.28 5.28 -7.73
C GLY A 9 3.15 6.37 -8.81
N ASN A 10 2.02 6.41 -9.51
CA ASN A 10 1.62 7.48 -10.41
C ASN A 10 0.22 8.00 -10.06
N GLY A 11 0.18 9.09 -9.29
CA GLY A 11 -1.07 9.73 -8.86
C GLY A 11 -1.96 10.22 -10.00
N GLU A 12 -1.40 10.64 -11.15
CA GLU A 12 -2.21 11.14 -12.28
C GLU A 12 -3.12 10.05 -12.86
N LEU A 13 -2.70 8.78 -12.81
CA LEU A 13 -3.52 7.66 -13.29
C LEU A 13 -4.75 7.43 -12.43
N VAL A 14 -4.67 7.74 -11.14
CA VAL A 14 -5.71 7.43 -10.16
C VAL A 14 -6.60 8.64 -9.89
N PHE A 15 -6.01 9.84 -9.80
CA PHE A 15 -6.71 11.08 -9.45
C PHE A 15 -6.97 11.99 -10.65
N GLY A 16 -6.42 11.66 -11.82
CA GLY A 16 -6.50 12.49 -13.03
C GLY A 16 -5.43 13.58 -13.08
N LYS A 17 -5.27 14.18 -14.27
CA LYS A 17 -4.40 15.36 -14.46
C LYS A 17 -5.10 16.61 -13.97
N THR A 18 -4.36 17.47 -13.28
CA THR A 18 -4.84 18.82 -12.94
C THR A 18 -4.54 19.75 -14.12
N PRO A 19 -5.42 20.71 -14.42
CA PRO A 19 -5.21 21.60 -15.58
C PRO A 19 -3.90 22.39 -15.54
N ASP A 20 -3.30 22.66 -14.36
CA ASP A 20 -2.28 23.69 -14.23
C ASP A 20 -0.99 23.29 -13.46
N GLY A 21 -0.67 22.01 -13.30
CA GLY A 21 0.60 21.58 -12.67
C GLY A 21 0.79 21.98 -11.20
N GLY A 22 -0.22 22.58 -10.57
CA GLY A 22 -0.32 22.74 -9.11
C GLY A 22 -0.89 21.48 -8.45
N SER A 23 -0.57 21.29 -7.16
CA SER A 23 -1.15 20.22 -6.34
C SER A 23 -2.67 20.23 -6.48
N GLY A 24 -3.20 19.13 -7.01
CA GLY A 24 -4.55 19.10 -7.53
C GLY A 24 -5.62 19.49 -6.54
N GLY A 25 -6.45 20.44 -6.94
CA GLY A 25 -7.63 20.87 -6.21
C GLY A 25 -8.50 19.67 -5.83
N SER A 26 -8.72 19.52 -4.52
CA SER A 26 -9.87 18.89 -3.83
C SER A 26 -10.57 17.69 -4.52
N GLY A 27 -9.82 16.82 -5.19
CA GLY A 27 -10.39 15.74 -6.02
C GLY A 27 -9.88 14.34 -5.70
N GLY A 28 -8.83 14.24 -4.88
CA GLY A 28 -8.27 12.97 -4.41
C GLY A 28 -8.41 12.89 -2.90
N SER A 29 -9.26 11.96 -2.43
CA SER A 29 -9.69 11.78 -1.04
C SER A 29 -10.61 12.90 -0.51
N LEU A 30 -11.77 12.53 0.04
CA LEU A 30 -12.68 13.44 0.77
C LEU A 30 -12.13 13.81 2.16
N VAL A 31 -10.90 13.42 2.46
CA VAL A 31 -10.31 13.53 3.78
C VAL A 31 -9.69 14.90 3.93
N ASP A 32 -10.06 15.58 5.01
CA ASP A 32 -9.42 16.80 5.48
C ASP A 32 -7.92 16.58 5.62
N ASN A 33 -7.10 17.40 4.96
CA ASN A 33 -5.64 17.30 4.99
C ASN A 33 -5.04 17.78 6.32
N SER A 34 -5.85 18.20 7.29
CA SER A 34 -5.39 18.68 8.60
C SER A 34 -4.48 17.71 9.37
N TRP A 35 -4.56 16.40 9.12
CA TRP A 35 -3.65 15.41 9.71
C TRP A 35 -2.25 15.38 9.06
N ARG A 36 -2.11 15.89 7.83
CA ARG A 36 -0.82 15.95 7.09
C ARG A 36 0.12 16.98 7.70
N ASP A 37 -0.43 18.05 8.26
CA ASP A 37 0.34 19.21 8.73
C ASP A 37 1.17 18.91 9.99
N GLY A 38 0.88 17.83 10.71
CA GLY A 38 1.45 17.55 12.03
C GLY A 38 2.71 16.69 12.10
N GLY A 39 3.14 15.93 11.08
CA GLY A 39 4.16 14.89 11.32
C GLY A 39 4.80 14.23 10.08
N ALA A 40 5.34 13.02 10.27
CA ALA A 40 6.16 12.24 9.30
C ALA A 40 5.46 11.85 7.97
N LEU A 41 4.31 12.46 7.68
CA LEU A 41 3.46 12.26 6.51
C LEU A 41 3.26 13.56 5.71
N GLN A 42 4.01 14.63 6.00
CA GLN A 42 3.94 15.93 5.30
C GLN A 42 4.27 15.82 3.80
N ASP A 43 5.17 14.90 3.42
CA ASP A 43 5.62 14.72 2.03
C ASP A 43 4.81 13.67 1.24
N LEU A 44 3.65 13.25 1.76
CA LEU A 44 2.81 12.28 1.05
C LEU A 44 2.17 12.90 -0.19
N GLY A 45 2.25 12.18 -1.31
CA GLY A 45 1.45 12.47 -2.49
C GLY A 45 -0.07 12.36 -2.22
N PRO A 46 -0.88 12.50 -3.27
CA PRO A 46 -2.29 12.16 -3.21
C PRO A 46 -2.47 10.69 -2.80
N CYS A 47 -3.30 10.43 -1.79
CA CYS A 47 -3.52 9.08 -1.25
C CYS A 47 -5.01 8.74 -1.24
N ILE A 48 -5.31 7.44 -1.30
CA ILE A 48 -6.61 6.87 -1.00
C ILE A 48 -6.61 6.44 0.46
N GLU A 49 -7.63 6.81 1.23
CA GLU A 49 -7.85 6.23 2.56
C GLU A 49 -8.48 4.83 2.43
N LEU A 50 -7.90 3.87 3.14
CA LEU A 50 -8.41 2.50 3.19
C LEU A 50 -9.13 2.25 4.52
N VAL A 51 -10.27 1.58 4.44
CA VAL A 51 -11.02 1.06 5.58
C VAL A 51 -10.28 -0.12 6.20
N SER A 52 -9.71 -1.00 5.36
CA SER A 52 -8.94 -2.14 5.84
C SER A 52 -7.92 -2.62 4.81
N LEU A 53 -6.92 -3.35 5.31
CA LEU A 53 -5.85 -3.96 4.54
C LEU A 53 -5.54 -5.35 5.12
N HIS A 54 -5.43 -6.35 4.26
CA HIS A 54 -5.06 -7.71 4.64
C HIS A 54 -4.02 -8.29 3.67
N GLN A 55 -3.03 -9.00 4.23
CA GLN A 55 -2.04 -9.79 3.49
C GLN A 55 -1.66 -11.04 4.29
N GLY A 56 -1.51 -12.17 3.59
CA GLY A 56 -0.98 -13.41 4.14
C GLY A 56 0.40 -13.75 3.57
N MET A 57 1.22 -14.42 4.36
CA MET A 57 2.48 -15.02 3.93
C MET A 57 2.63 -16.38 4.59
N LYS A 58 3.11 -17.38 3.84
CA LYS A 58 3.39 -18.71 4.37
C LYS A 58 4.63 -19.32 3.73
N GLN A 59 5.37 -20.09 4.51
CA GLN A 59 6.42 -20.96 3.99
C GLN A 59 5.87 -22.38 3.84
N GLN A 60 6.16 -23.01 2.71
CA GLN A 60 5.88 -24.43 2.53
C GLN A 60 6.89 -25.23 3.35
N MET A 61 6.42 -26.00 4.32
CA MET A 61 7.25 -26.82 5.20
C MET A 61 6.76 -28.26 5.14
N THR A 62 7.66 -29.24 5.04
CA THR A 62 7.28 -30.65 5.21
C THR A 62 6.96 -30.91 6.68
N THR A 63 5.83 -31.57 6.94
CA THR A 63 5.36 -31.90 8.29
C THR A 63 5.79 -33.29 8.73
N ASP A 64 6.10 -34.18 7.79
CA ASP A 64 6.68 -35.50 8.04
C ASP A 64 8.21 -35.41 8.07
N VAL A 65 8.80 -35.82 9.19
CA VAL A 65 10.25 -35.75 9.47
C VAL A 65 10.82 -37.16 9.41
N SER A 66 11.05 -37.65 8.20
CA SER A 66 11.74 -38.93 7.97
C SER A 66 13.27 -38.77 7.83
N ASN A 67 13.78 -37.54 7.89
CA ASN A 67 15.20 -37.21 7.76
C ASN A 67 15.63 -36.14 8.78
N LEU A 68 16.92 -36.11 9.12
CA LEU A 68 17.57 -35.28 10.16
C LEU A 68 17.33 -33.75 10.06
N ALA A 69 16.70 -33.24 9.00
CA ALA A 69 16.35 -31.84 8.82
C ALA A 69 15.03 -31.66 8.07
N ARG A 70 14.30 -30.57 8.38
CA ARG A 70 13.11 -30.16 7.63
C ARG A 70 13.50 -29.56 6.28
N THR A 71 12.75 -29.87 5.23
CA THR A 71 12.90 -29.21 3.93
C THR A 71 11.83 -28.11 3.79
N SER A 72 12.24 -26.93 3.32
CA SER A 72 11.34 -25.83 3.00
C SER A 72 11.19 -25.66 1.48
N GLY A 73 10.00 -25.27 1.05
CA GLY A 73 9.68 -24.96 -0.34
C GLY A 73 9.81 -23.47 -0.67
N ARG A 74 9.06 -23.02 -1.69
CA ARG A 74 9.01 -21.61 -2.07
C ARG A 74 8.04 -20.87 -1.14
N PRO A 75 8.41 -19.70 -0.58
CA PRO A 75 7.46 -18.89 0.16
C PRO A 75 6.31 -18.42 -0.74
N VAL A 76 5.11 -18.38 -0.18
CA VAL A 76 3.91 -17.84 -0.82
C VAL A 76 3.57 -16.54 -0.12
N ILE A 77 3.61 -15.44 -0.86
CA ILE A 77 3.14 -14.12 -0.43
C ILE A 77 1.85 -13.88 -1.20
N THR A 78 0.74 -13.64 -0.49
CA THR A 78 -0.54 -13.35 -1.14
C THR A 78 -0.58 -11.90 -1.64
N GLU A 79 -1.50 -11.65 -2.56
CA GLU A 79 -1.93 -10.30 -2.91
C GLU A 79 -2.48 -9.59 -1.66
N PHE A 80 -2.44 -8.25 -1.68
CA PHE A 80 -3.15 -7.47 -0.67
C PHE A 80 -4.63 -7.46 -1.01
N THR A 81 -5.48 -7.56 0.01
CA THR A 81 -6.90 -7.24 -0.09
C THR A 81 -7.12 -5.90 0.62
N CYS A 82 -7.58 -4.91 -0.13
CA CYS A 82 -7.83 -3.55 0.35
C CYS A 82 -9.33 -3.27 0.27
N VAL A 83 -9.85 -2.51 1.23
CA VAL A 83 -11.23 -1.99 1.19
C VAL A 83 -11.18 -0.48 1.28
N LYS A 84 -11.92 0.21 0.42
CA LYS A 84 -12.12 1.67 0.45
C LYS A 84 -13.60 2.00 0.25
N TYR A 85 -13.99 3.23 0.59
CA TYR A 85 -15.28 3.76 0.16
C TYR A 85 -15.24 4.18 -1.30
N VAL A 86 -16.38 4.12 -1.97
CA VAL A 86 -16.50 4.64 -3.34
C VAL A 86 -16.29 6.15 -3.34
N ASP A 87 -15.36 6.59 -4.17
CA ASP A 87 -15.05 8.00 -4.41
C ASP A 87 -14.78 8.24 -5.90
N ARG A 88 -14.28 9.43 -6.24
CA ARG A 88 -13.94 9.78 -7.63
C ARG A 88 -12.86 8.88 -8.24
N SER A 89 -11.96 8.32 -7.44
CA SER A 89 -10.86 7.47 -7.95
C SER A 89 -11.36 6.11 -8.44
N SER A 90 -12.52 5.65 -7.94
CA SER A 90 -13.09 4.31 -8.23
C SER A 90 -13.17 4.00 -9.72
N VAL A 91 -13.65 4.95 -10.54
CA VAL A 91 -13.78 4.73 -11.99
C VAL A 91 -12.42 4.55 -12.69
N ASN A 92 -11.37 5.22 -12.20
CA ASN A 92 -10.03 5.05 -12.72
C ASN A 92 -9.43 3.71 -12.26
N LEU A 93 -9.72 3.27 -11.03
CA LEU A 93 -9.33 1.95 -10.55
C LEU A 93 -9.97 0.83 -11.40
N TYR A 94 -11.23 1.01 -11.85
CA TYR A 94 -11.89 0.07 -12.76
C TYR A 94 -11.18 -0.02 -14.11
N ASP A 95 -10.84 1.12 -14.72
CA ASP A 95 -10.10 1.14 -15.99
C ASP A 95 -8.70 0.51 -15.84
N LEU A 96 -7.98 0.82 -14.76
CA LEU A 96 -6.65 0.25 -14.48
C LEU A 96 -6.71 -1.26 -14.27
N CYS A 97 -7.73 -1.75 -13.56
CA CYS A 97 -7.97 -3.18 -13.37
C CYS A 97 -8.24 -3.88 -14.71
N LEU A 98 -9.15 -3.36 -15.53
CA LEU A 98 -9.53 -3.98 -16.81
C LEU A 98 -8.41 -3.94 -17.85
N ARG A 99 -7.54 -2.92 -17.80
CA ARG A 99 -6.37 -2.81 -18.70
C ARG A 99 -5.14 -3.53 -18.18
N ALA A 100 -5.18 -4.09 -16.96
CA ALA A 100 -4.01 -4.62 -16.26
C ALA A 100 -2.83 -3.62 -16.29
N LYS A 101 -3.13 -2.33 -16.02
CA LYS A 101 -2.13 -1.27 -16.02
C LYS A 101 -1.64 -1.01 -14.59
N PRO A 102 -0.31 -0.94 -14.34
CA PRO A 102 0.19 -0.78 -12.99
C PRO A 102 -0.09 0.62 -12.45
N LEU A 103 -0.29 0.72 -11.14
CA LEU A 103 -0.49 1.95 -10.37
C LEU A 103 0.76 2.84 -10.32
N GLY A 104 1.91 2.30 -10.72
CA GLY A 104 3.20 2.96 -10.88
C GLY A 104 4.19 1.99 -11.52
N THR A 105 5.15 2.48 -12.29
CA THR A 105 6.05 1.63 -13.07
C THR A 105 7.50 1.73 -12.59
N GLY A 106 8.13 0.58 -12.35
CA GLY A 106 9.52 0.48 -11.97
C GLY A 106 9.80 0.78 -10.50
N ALA A 107 11.09 0.78 -10.15
CA ALA A 107 11.57 0.98 -8.78
C ALA A 107 11.37 2.42 -8.27
N GLU A 108 11.31 3.41 -9.17
CA GLU A 108 11.21 4.84 -8.84
C GLU A 108 9.77 5.28 -8.53
N GLN A 109 8.77 4.55 -9.03
CA GLN A 109 7.35 4.83 -8.81
C GLN A 109 6.65 3.65 -8.12
N PRO A 110 7.08 3.24 -6.91
CA PRO A 110 6.42 2.17 -6.18
C PRO A 110 5.08 2.66 -5.63
N THR A 111 4.10 1.77 -5.60
CA THR A 111 2.87 2.00 -4.83
C THR A 111 3.15 1.77 -3.36
N ARG A 112 2.72 2.67 -2.48
CA ARG A 112 3.04 2.62 -1.06
C ARG A 112 1.78 2.50 -0.22
N LEU A 113 1.82 1.62 0.77
CA LEU A 113 0.80 1.50 1.81
C LEU A 113 1.40 1.99 3.12
N TYR A 114 0.70 2.89 3.79
CA TYR A 114 1.09 3.44 5.07
C TYR A 114 0.11 2.97 6.13
N ILE A 115 0.62 2.35 7.20
CA ILE A 115 -0.16 2.09 8.41
C ILE A 115 0.37 3.06 9.46
N ALA A 116 -0.40 4.11 9.70
CA ALA A 116 -0.08 5.16 10.64
C ALA A 116 -0.94 5.05 11.90
N ARG A 117 -0.36 5.45 13.03
CA ARG A 117 -1.07 5.60 14.29
C ARG A 117 -1.01 7.04 14.73
N HIS A 118 -2.11 7.50 15.31
CA HIS A 118 -2.15 8.79 15.97
C HIS A 118 -1.40 8.72 17.32
N SER A 119 -0.50 9.67 17.54
CA SER A 119 0.27 9.85 18.78
C SER A 119 0.20 11.32 19.18
N GLY A 120 -0.55 11.64 20.25
CA GLY A 120 -0.86 13.03 20.60
C GLY A 120 -1.67 13.69 19.47
N ASP A 121 -1.19 14.81 18.95
CA ASP A 121 -1.82 15.54 17.83
C ASP A 121 -1.26 15.15 16.44
N ARG A 122 -0.37 14.15 16.37
CA ARG A 122 0.40 13.84 15.16
C ARG A 122 0.18 12.40 14.72
N ALA A 123 -0.05 12.19 13.42
CA ALA A 123 0.00 10.86 12.82
C ALA A 123 1.44 10.54 12.40
N ALA A 124 1.90 9.32 12.70
CA ALA A 124 3.16 8.84 12.18
C ALA A 124 3.07 7.36 11.76
N SER A 125 3.71 7.07 10.62
CA SER A 125 3.75 5.74 10.03
C SER A 125 4.52 4.78 10.94
N ILE A 126 3.90 3.66 11.28
CA ILE A 126 4.55 2.56 12.00
C ILE A 126 5.23 1.65 10.98
N ILE A 127 4.50 1.32 9.91
CA ILE A 127 5.00 0.49 8.82
C ILE A 127 4.61 1.11 7.48
N THR A 128 5.60 1.17 6.59
CA THR A 128 5.43 1.53 5.19
C THR A 128 5.73 0.30 4.34
N ILE A 129 4.80 -0.08 3.49
CA ILE A 129 4.94 -1.20 2.56
C ILE A 129 5.04 -0.62 1.15
N SER A 130 6.15 -0.87 0.46
CA SER A 130 6.34 -0.42 -0.91
C SER A 130 6.23 -1.60 -1.85
N LEU A 131 5.43 -1.46 -2.90
CA LEU A 131 5.14 -2.46 -3.92
C LEU A 131 5.64 -1.98 -5.28
N ARG A 132 6.48 -2.78 -5.92
CA ARG A 132 6.93 -2.51 -7.29
C ARG A 132 5.93 -3.08 -8.30
N ASP A 133 5.64 -2.30 -9.33
CA ASP A 133 4.75 -2.67 -10.43
C ASP A 133 3.40 -3.20 -9.94
N ALA A 134 2.81 -2.50 -8.95
CA ALA A 134 1.57 -2.93 -8.34
C ALA A 134 0.39 -2.79 -9.32
N LEU A 135 -0.39 -3.85 -9.45
CA LEU A 135 -1.53 -3.98 -10.36
C LEU A 135 -2.79 -4.29 -9.58
N ILE A 136 -3.93 -3.80 -10.05
CA ILE A 136 -5.23 -4.21 -9.51
C ILE A 136 -5.64 -5.51 -10.21
N SER A 137 -5.59 -6.63 -9.50
CA SER A 137 -5.93 -7.94 -10.05
C SER A 137 -7.44 -8.21 -10.05
N GLU A 138 -8.17 -7.56 -9.14
CA GLU A 138 -9.60 -7.73 -8.94
C GLU A 138 -10.17 -6.50 -8.24
N ILE A 139 -11.41 -6.12 -8.57
CA ILE A 139 -12.17 -5.10 -7.86
C ILE A 139 -13.65 -5.47 -7.81
N GLN A 140 -14.25 -5.31 -6.62
CA GLN A 140 -15.64 -5.65 -6.33
C GLN A 140 -16.33 -4.45 -5.67
N LEU A 141 -17.35 -3.90 -6.32
CA LEU A 141 -18.21 -2.88 -5.76
C LEU A 141 -19.32 -3.53 -4.91
N GLN A 142 -19.51 -3.06 -3.68
CA GLN A 142 -20.52 -3.55 -2.76
C GLN A 142 -21.33 -2.38 -2.21
N THR A 143 -22.65 -2.56 -2.11
CA THR A 143 -23.56 -1.56 -1.57
C THR A 143 -24.50 -2.20 -0.55
N HIS A 144 -24.86 -1.42 0.46
CA HIS A 144 -25.87 -1.78 1.46
C HIS A 144 -26.87 -0.64 1.54
N ALA A 145 -28.14 -0.93 1.86
CA ALA A 145 -29.21 0.08 1.84
C ALA A 145 -28.96 1.23 2.85
N ASP A 146 -28.30 0.92 3.97
CA ASP A 146 -28.10 1.83 5.10
C ASP A 146 -26.63 2.21 5.34
N ASP A 147 -25.73 1.93 4.39
CA ASP A 147 -24.29 2.21 4.53
C ASP A 147 -23.69 2.83 3.26
N MET A 148 -22.57 3.54 3.43
CA MET A 148 -21.84 4.12 2.32
C MET A 148 -21.27 3.00 1.43
N PRO A 149 -21.40 3.09 0.09
CA PRO A 149 -20.88 2.05 -0.79
C PRO A 149 -19.38 1.87 -0.62
N THR A 150 -18.94 0.62 -0.57
CA THR A 150 -17.55 0.22 -0.43
C THR A 150 -17.10 -0.57 -1.64
N GLU A 151 -15.79 -0.62 -1.86
CA GLU A 151 -15.19 -1.47 -2.87
C GLU A 151 -13.98 -2.20 -2.30
N GLN A 152 -13.93 -3.50 -2.57
CA GLN A 152 -12.83 -4.38 -2.22
C GLN A 152 -12.00 -4.64 -3.46
N PHE A 153 -10.69 -4.39 -3.39
CA PHE A 153 -9.78 -4.63 -4.51
C PHE A 153 -8.52 -5.35 -4.06
N LYS A 154 -7.87 -6.02 -5.00
CA LYS A 154 -6.64 -6.77 -4.75
C LYS A 154 -5.44 -6.16 -5.47
N LEU A 155 -4.31 -6.13 -4.78
CA LEU A 155 -3.04 -5.66 -5.34
C LEU A 155 -2.06 -6.81 -5.55
N SER A 156 -1.71 -7.02 -6.81
CA SER A 156 -0.63 -7.91 -7.26
C SER A 156 0.64 -7.10 -7.50
N PHE A 157 1.83 -7.67 -7.32
CA PHE A 157 3.09 -6.93 -7.39
C PHE A 157 4.29 -7.85 -7.68
N THR A 158 5.40 -7.28 -8.14
CA THR A 158 6.61 -8.04 -8.50
C THR A 158 7.63 -8.13 -7.37
N GLU A 159 7.73 -7.07 -6.57
CA GLU A 159 8.64 -6.95 -5.43
C GLU A 159 7.96 -6.17 -4.30
N ILE A 160 8.35 -6.48 -3.06
CA ILE A 160 7.80 -5.86 -1.86
C ILE A 160 8.92 -5.48 -0.89
N LEU A 161 8.82 -4.28 -0.30
CA LEU A 161 9.65 -3.81 0.80
C LEU A 161 8.77 -3.46 1.99
N TRP A 162 9.12 -3.95 3.17
CA TRP A 162 8.53 -3.54 4.45
C TRP A 162 9.53 -2.68 5.19
N SER A 163 9.11 -1.49 5.57
CA SER A 163 9.89 -0.57 6.39
C SER A 163 9.17 -0.27 7.68
N HIS A 164 9.80 -0.56 8.81
CA HIS A 164 9.30 -0.18 10.12
C HIS A 164 10.08 1.02 10.65
N SER A 165 9.36 2.00 11.19
CA SER A 165 9.92 3.17 11.87
C SER A 165 9.54 3.15 13.34
N VAL A 166 10.55 3.21 14.21
CA VAL A 166 10.33 3.45 15.64
C VAL A 166 10.18 4.97 15.83
N GLN A 167 9.24 5.42 16.64
CA GLN A 167 9.19 6.82 17.06
C GLN A 167 10.03 6.96 18.33
N GLN A 168 10.96 7.93 18.36
CA GLN A 168 11.66 8.25 19.60
C GLN A 168 10.74 9.02 20.55
N ALA A 169 11.02 8.96 21.85
CA ALA A 169 10.23 9.63 22.88
C ALA A 169 10.22 11.17 22.74
N ASP A 170 11.16 11.75 22.00
CA ASP A 170 11.24 13.16 21.66
C ASP A 170 10.43 13.52 20.39
N GLY A 171 9.68 12.57 19.82
CA GLY A 171 8.88 12.74 18.62
C GLY A 171 9.70 12.77 17.32
N LYS A 172 11.02 12.53 17.36
CA LYS A 172 11.85 12.44 16.15
C LYS A 172 11.75 11.06 15.49
N PRO A 173 11.90 10.99 14.16
CA PRO A 173 11.95 9.70 13.46
C PRO A 173 13.19 8.91 13.92
N ALA A 174 13.02 7.69 14.43
CA ALA A 174 14.16 6.81 14.74
C ALA A 174 14.71 6.13 13.47
N ALA A 175 15.71 5.27 13.67
CA ALA A 175 16.25 4.43 12.61
C ALA A 175 15.16 3.58 11.93
N ARG A 176 15.12 3.63 10.60
CA ARG A 176 14.20 2.86 9.75
C ARG A 176 14.84 1.51 9.44
N HIS A 177 14.14 0.42 9.76
CA HIS A 177 14.56 -0.92 9.37
C HIS A 177 13.75 -1.36 8.15
N THR A 178 14.45 -1.73 7.06
CA THR A 178 13.83 -2.16 5.81
C THR A 178 14.28 -3.55 5.41
N THR A 179 13.33 -4.41 5.06
CA THR A 179 13.58 -5.73 4.45
C THR A 179 12.54 -5.99 3.38
N GLY A 180 12.78 -6.94 2.47
CA GLY A 180 11.90 -7.17 1.35
C GLY A 180 12.11 -8.49 0.64
N TRP A 181 11.23 -8.77 -0.31
CA TRP A 181 11.29 -9.96 -1.16
C TRP A 181 11.01 -9.63 -2.61
N SER A 182 11.80 -10.22 -3.52
CA SER A 182 11.51 -10.21 -4.95
C SER A 182 10.73 -11.47 -5.29
N LEU A 183 9.45 -11.35 -5.67
CA LEU A 183 8.64 -12.49 -6.07
C LEU A 183 9.14 -13.05 -7.40
N ALA A 184 9.53 -12.16 -8.31
CA ALA A 184 10.09 -12.51 -9.61
C ALA A 184 11.39 -13.33 -9.49
N ARG A 185 12.31 -12.91 -8.61
CA ARG A 185 13.63 -13.57 -8.42
C ARG A 185 13.66 -14.59 -7.28
N ASN A 186 12.57 -14.69 -6.52
CA ASN A 186 12.42 -15.54 -5.33
C ASN A 186 13.58 -15.41 -4.32
N ARG A 187 13.92 -14.17 -3.92
CA ARG A 187 15.05 -13.91 -3.03
C ARG A 187 14.81 -12.69 -2.14
N PRO A 188 15.49 -12.59 -0.98
CA PRO A 188 15.43 -11.39 -0.16
C PRO A 188 16.08 -10.21 -0.87
N ILE A 189 15.55 -9.02 -0.63
CA ILE A 189 16.07 -7.76 -1.17
C ILE A 189 16.08 -6.69 -0.07
N GLY A 190 17.08 -5.80 -0.09
CA GLY A 190 17.13 -4.61 0.77
C GLY A 190 16.57 -3.34 0.11
N ALA A 191 16.43 -3.38 -1.23
CA ALA A 191 15.90 -2.33 -2.08
C ALA A 191 15.31 -2.96 -3.35
N PHE A 192 14.48 -2.22 -4.08
CA PHE A 192 13.98 -2.69 -5.37
C PHE A 192 15.13 -2.96 -6.33
N THR A 193 14.98 -3.98 -7.16
CA THR A 193 16.01 -4.31 -8.13
C THR A 193 16.02 -3.27 -9.27
N ALA A 194 17.17 -3.05 -9.90
CA ALA A 194 17.20 -2.36 -11.19
C ALA A 194 16.44 -3.21 -12.23
#